data_AF-A0A816XSG7-F1
#
_entry.id   AF-A0A816XSG7-F1
#
_cell.length_a   1.000
_cell.length_b   1.000
_cell.length_c   1.000
_cell.angle_alpha   90.00
_cell.angle_beta   90.00
_cell.angle_gamma   90.00
#
_symmetry.space_group_name_H-M   'P 1'
#
loop_
_entity.id
_entity.type
_entity.pdbx_description
1 polymer ?
#
loop_
_entity_poly.entity_id
_entity_poly.type
_entity_poly.pdbx_seq_one_letter_code
_entity_poly.pdbx_strand_id
1 'polypeptide(L)'
;MPFSIFSRKKPTRRFNDFYSDWSKTLTDNCLPLLRQSLSSAASASVLSSNVDLVLRHLVLYYETLDLAADPNTIPYLLFPSWRNSLETPFLFLGDIHPYLLTNLLRSFIDRENQDSDYEDEDTLRLIPDLVNQPLKIATAWKDPSDELVMRIDQIECTMRLMVPVLMDRVRKAQRGFVSRVSENWIASYQVGKKRKTAVTAASAGVEDAAKGEMEELVSIFVDANRLRKSVIMDIVGATSEHQAALYLEGLCQFLAGFKDQVLLQDFEVVALPN
;
A
#
# COMPACT_ATOMS: atom_id res chain seq x y z
N MET A 1 -20.92 14.52 -4.54
CA MET A 1 -21.15 13.17 -3.98
C MET A 1 -21.49 12.19 -5.11
N PRO A 2 -20.53 11.59 -5.82
CA PRO A 2 -20.86 10.47 -6.70
C PRO A 2 -21.04 9.21 -5.83
N PHE A 3 -21.81 8.22 -6.29
CA PHE A 3 -22.07 6.90 -5.66
C PHE A 3 -23.27 6.74 -4.70
N SER A 4 -24.36 7.50 -4.88
CA SER A 4 -25.65 7.17 -4.23
C SER A 4 -26.30 5.85 -4.74
N ILE A 5 -25.75 5.23 -5.78
CA ILE A 5 -26.26 3.98 -6.39
C ILE A 5 -25.74 2.73 -5.65
N PHE A 6 -24.69 2.87 -4.82
CA PHE A 6 -24.03 1.76 -4.13
C PHE A 6 -24.20 1.80 -2.61
N SER A 7 -25.29 2.37 -2.09
CA SER A 7 -25.56 2.39 -0.63
C SER A 7 -25.86 1.00 -0.08
N ARG A 8 -24.82 0.17 0.02
CA ARG A 8 -24.77 -1.08 0.79
C ARG A 8 -24.35 -0.74 2.22
N LYS A 9 -24.88 -1.52 3.17
CA LYS A 9 -24.78 -1.30 4.63
C LYS A 9 -23.34 -0.94 5.02
N LYS A 10 -23.17 0.18 5.75
CA LYS A 10 -21.87 0.57 6.30
C LYS A 10 -21.36 -0.56 7.20
N PRO A 11 -20.11 -1.02 7.04
CA PRO A 11 -19.56 -2.09 7.87
C PRO A 11 -19.60 -1.71 9.36
N THR A 12 -19.95 -2.68 10.20
CA THR A 12 -20.23 -2.54 11.64
C THR A 12 -18.98 -2.46 12.52
N ARG A 13 -17.79 -2.41 11.93
CA ARG A 13 -16.53 -1.98 12.54
C ARG A 13 -15.89 -1.02 11.54
N ARG A 14 -15.69 0.25 11.88
CA ARG A 14 -15.21 1.25 10.92
C ARG A 14 -13.77 0.88 10.58
N PHE A 15 -13.47 0.57 9.32
CA PHE A 15 -12.10 0.33 8.85
C PHE A 15 -11.13 1.45 9.26
N ASN A 16 -11.65 2.67 9.45
CA ASN A 16 -10.96 3.77 10.07
C ASN A 16 -10.34 3.45 11.45
N ASP A 17 -11.10 2.81 12.34
CA ASP A 17 -10.66 2.48 13.69
C ASP A 17 -9.56 1.41 13.62
N PHE A 18 -9.78 0.36 12.81
CA PHE A 18 -8.75 -0.65 12.54
C PHE A 18 -7.46 -0.04 11.97
N TYR A 19 -7.58 0.81 10.95
CA TYR A 19 -6.43 1.46 10.33
C TYR A 19 -5.71 2.39 11.31
N SER A 20 -6.47 3.11 12.15
CA SER A 20 -5.90 3.97 13.20
C SER A 20 -5.14 3.16 14.25
N ASP A 21 -5.72 2.05 14.72
CA ASP A 21 -5.08 1.15 15.69
C ASP A 21 -3.84 0.48 15.10
N TRP A 22 -3.90 0.05 13.84
CA TRP A 22 -2.78 -0.54 13.11
C TRP A 22 -1.63 0.46 12.90
N SER A 23 -1.94 1.67 12.46
CA SER A 23 -0.99 2.76 12.24
C SER A 23 -0.36 3.24 13.55
N LYS A 24 -1.17 3.29 14.63
CA LYS A 24 -0.69 3.57 15.98
C LYS A 24 0.27 2.49 16.46
N THR A 25 -0.07 1.21 16.29
CA THR A 25 0.81 0.09 16.66
C THR A 25 2.15 0.14 15.90
N LEU A 26 2.09 0.50 14.62
CA LEU A 26 3.28 0.68 13.79
C LEU A 26 4.19 1.78 14.33
N THR A 27 3.62 2.91 14.77
CA THR A 27 4.36 4.07 15.28
C THR A 27 4.87 3.87 16.71
N ASP A 28 4.01 3.41 17.60
CA ASP A 28 4.26 3.34 19.04
C ASP A 28 5.03 2.07 19.46
N ASN A 29 4.98 1.01 18.64
CA ASN A 29 5.62 -0.28 18.96
C ASN A 29 6.63 -0.73 17.90
N CYS A 30 6.22 -0.88 16.63
CA CYS A 30 7.10 -1.47 15.60
C CYS A 30 8.36 -0.63 15.35
N LEU A 31 8.21 0.68 15.20
CA LEU A 31 9.35 1.60 15.00
C LEU A 31 10.33 1.60 16.18
N PRO A 32 9.90 1.80 17.44
CA PRO A 32 10.79 1.68 18.60
C PRO A 32 11.49 0.33 18.71
N LEU A 33 10.78 -0.77 18.44
CA LEU A 33 11.36 -2.13 18.48
C LEU A 33 12.51 -2.28 17.49
N LEU A 34 12.33 -1.84 16.24
CA LEU A 34 13.39 -1.89 15.22
C LEU A 34 14.57 -1.00 15.58
N ARG A 35 14.33 0.24 16.00
CA ARG A 35 15.38 1.17 16.43
C ARG A 35 16.20 0.65 17.59
N GLN A 36 15.54 0.08 18.59
CA GLN A 36 16.23 -0.54 19.72
C GLN A 36 17.05 -1.75 19.28
N SER A 37 16.54 -2.55 18.35
CA SER A 37 17.25 -3.74 17.82
C SER A 37 18.44 -3.38 16.94
N LEU A 38 18.35 -2.24 16.25
CA LEU A 38 19.43 -1.69 15.44
C LEU A 38 20.48 -0.99 16.31
N SER A 39 20.17 -0.61 17.56
CA SER A 39 21.20 -0.14 18.48
C SER A 39 22.22 -1.24 18.81
N SER A 40 23.49 -0.87 19.04
CA SER A 40 24.63 -1.79 19.23
C SER A 40 24.51 -2.80 20.39
N ALA A 41 23.42 -2.75 21.16
CA ALA A 41 23.20 -3.56 22.35
C ALA A 41 22.37 -4.85 22.10
N ALA A 42 21.72 -5.01 20.95
CA ALA A 42 20.85 -6.16 20.69
C ALA A 42 21.60 -7.36 20.09
N SER A 43 21.17 -8.58 20.44
CA SER A 43 21.68 -9.80 19.81
C SER A 43 21.03 -10.04 18.44
N ALA A 44 21.72 -10.78 17.56
CA ALA A 44 21.18 -11.17 16.25
C ALA A 44 19.82 -11.89 16.36
N SER A 45 19.65 -12.76 17.36
CA SER A 45 18.38 -13.46 17.62
C SER A 45 17.23 -12.51 17.96
N VAL A 46 17.50 -11.43 18.70
CA VAL A 46 16.50 -10.40 19.04
C VAL A 46 16.15 -9.59 17.80
N LEU A 47 17.15 -9.20 17.00
CA LEU A 47 16.93 -8.48 15.75
C LEU A 47 16.05 -9.29 14.79
N SER A 48 16.40 -10.54 14.54
CA SER A 48 15.67 -11.48 13.69
C SER A 48 14.22 -11.66 14.17
N SER A 49 14.01 -11.85 15.47
CA SER A 49 12.67 -11.98 16.05
C SER A 49 11.81 -10.71 15.89
N ASN A 50 12.45 -9.53 15.99
CA ASN A 50 11.75 -8.26 15.84
C ASN A 50 11.46 -7.94 14.37
N VAL A 51 12.35 -8.32 13.44
CA VAL A 51 12.10 -8.27 11.99
C VAL A 51 10.86 -9.11 11.64
N ASP A 52 10.78 -10.35 12.13
CA ASP A 52 9.64 -11.23 11.90
C ASP A 52 8.33 -10.65 12.47
N LEU A 53 8.38 -10.08 13.68
CA LEU A 53 7.23 -9.46 14.32
C LEU A 53 6.69 -8.28 13.50
N VAL A 54 7.57 -7.40 13.03
CA VAL A 54 7.17 -6.23 12.23
C VAL A 54 6.69 -6.65 10.84
N LEU A 55 7.39 -7.59 10.19
CA LEU A 55 6.93 -8.16 8.92
C LEU A 55 5.53 -8.74 9.06
N ARG A 56 5.27 -9.51 10.13
CA ARG A 56 3.95 -10.09 10.41
C ARG A 56 2.90 -9.00 10.61
N HIS A 57 3.21 -7.91 11.30
CA HIS A 57 2.30 -6.77 11.47
C HIS A 57 1.90 -6.10 10.14
N LEU A 58 2.86 -5.93 9.23
CA LEU A 58 2.61 -5.39 7.89
C LEU A 58 1.79 -6.36 7.02
N VAL A 59 2.08 -7.66 7.09
CA VAL A 59 1.36 -8.69 6.32
C VAL A 59 -0.06 -8.87 6.85
N LEU A 60 -0.25 -8.86 8.17
CA LEU A 60 -1.55 -9.02 8.84
C LEU A 60 -2.55 -7.92 8.43
N TYR A 61 -2.04 -6.72 8.14
CA TYR A 61 -2.84 -5.63 7.62
C TYR A 61 -3.61 -6.05 6.36
N TYR A 62 -2.89 -6.54 5.36
CA TYR A 62 -3.46 -6.98 4.09
C TYR A 62 -4.30 -8.24 4.25
N GLU A 63 -3.92 -9.18 5.11
CA GLU A 63 -4.76 -10.35 5.44
C GLU A 63 -6.11 -9.91 6.03
N THR A 64 -6.13 -8.89 6.89
CA THR A 64 -7.37 -8.36 7.48
C THR A 64 -8.23 -7.68 6.43
N LEU A 65 -7.62 -6.92 5.50
CA LEU A 65 -8.35 -6.34 4.37
C LEU A 65 -8.94 -7.41 3.44
N ASP A 66 -8.17 -8.48 3.15
CA ASP A 66 -8.62 -9.60 2.32
C ASP A 66 -9.83 -10.30 2.95
N LEU A 67 -9.80 -10.56 4.26
CA LEU A 67 -10.92 -11.17 5.00
C LEU A 67 -12.17 -10.29 5.02
N ALA A 68 -11.99 -8.98 4.95
CA ALA A 68 -13.08 -8.02 4.96
C ALA A 68 -13.60 -7.68 3.56
N ALA A 69 -12.95 -8.18 2.50
CA ALA A 69 -13.32 -7.91 1.12
C ALA A 69 -14.50 -8.79 0.70
N ASP A 70 -15.66 -8.15 0.54
CA ASP A 70 -16.87 -8.77 0.00
C ASP A 70 -17.61 -7.76 -0.91
N PRO A 71 -18.58 -8.21 -1.74
CA PRO A 71 -19.26 -7.33 -2.67
C PRO A 71 -19.94 -6.11 -2.05
N ASN A 72 -20.23 -6.11 -0.75
CA ASN A 72 -20.83 -4.99 -0.03
C ASN A 72 -19.81 -4.00 0.55
N THR A 73 -18.59 -4.46 0.84
CA THR A 73 -17.53 -3.66 1.46
C THR A 73 -16.52 -3.12 0.45
N ILE A 74 -16.38 -3.77 -0.71
CA ILE A 74 -15.35 -3.45 -1.70
C ILE A 74 -15.31 -1.98 -2.16
N PRO A 75 -16.44 -1.24 -2.32
CA PRO A 75 -16.35 0.17 -2.69
C PRO A 75 -15.65 1.01 -1.63
N TYR A 76 -15.82 0.66 -0.35
CA TYR A 76 -15.17 1.36 0.77
C TYR A 76 -13.69 0.99 0.88
N LEU A 77 -13.29 -0.22 0.48
CA LEU A 77 -11.90 -0.66 0.48
C LEU A 77 -11.10 -0.09 -0.69
N LEU A 78 -11.72 0.02 -1.87
CA LEU A 78 -11.10 0.62 -3.06
C LEU A 78 -11.04 2.16 -2.98
N PHE A 79 -12.01 2.77 -2.30
CA PHE A 79 -12.09 4.22 -2.09
C PHE A 79 -12.20 4.55 -0.60
N PRO A 80 -11.13 4.30 0.16
CA PRO A 80 -11.13 4.41 1.62
C PRO A 80 -11.25 5.86 2.09
N SER A 81 -12.36 6.17 2.76
CA SER A 81 -12.63 7.53 3.28
C SER A 81 -11.77 7.93 4.48
N TRP A 82 -10.97 7.00 5.01
CA TRP A 82 -10.07 7.21 6.16
C TRP A 82 -8.63 7.52 5.75
N ARG A 83 -8.34 7.51 4.45
CA ARG A 83 -7.08 7.98 3.87
C ARG A 83 -7.14 9.50 3.75
N ASN A 84 -6.04 10.16 4.09
CA ASN A 84 -5.94 11.62 3.96
C ASN A 84 -5.45 12.03 2.57
N SER A 85 -5.43 13.33 2.32
CA SER A 85 -5.00 13.94 1.06
C SER A 85 -3.55 13.63 0.71
N LEU A 86 -2.67 13.51 1.71
CA LEU A 86 -1.25 13.19 1.53
C LEU A 86 -1.04 11.73 1.09
N GLU A 87 -1.84 10.80 1.62
CA GLU A 87 -1.72 9.38 1.32
C GLU A 87 -2.41 8.99 0.00
N THR A 88 -3.50 9.69 -0.35
CA THR A 88 -4.34 9.38 -1.53
C THR A 88 -3.56 9.25 -2.86
N PRO A 89 -2.58 10.11 -3.19
CA PRO A 89 -1.78 10.00 -4.41
C PRO A 89 -0.96 8.72 -4.53
N PHE A 90 -0.67 8.06 -3.41
CA PHE A 90 0.11 6.83 -3.37
C PHE A 90 -0.76 5.57 -3.52
N LEU A 91 -2.08 5.71 -3.55
CA LEU A 91 -3.01 4.58 -3.60
C LEU A 91 -3.14 3.98 -5.01
N PHE A 92 -3.23 2.66 -5.03
CA PHE A 92 -3.45 1.80 -6.18
C PHE A 92 -4.44 0.73 -5.72
N LEU A 93 -5.65 0.63 -6.28
CA LEU A 93 -6.60 -0.43 -5.87
C LEU A 93 -6.78 -0.53 -4.33
N GLY A 94 -7.01 0.62 -3.68
CA GLY A 94 -7.33 0.73 -2.25
C GLY A 94 -6.16 0.96 -1.28
N ASP A 95 -4.91 0.70 -1.69
CA ASP A 95 -3.75 0.86 -0.81
C ASP A 95 -2.46 1.25 -1.56
N ILE A 96 -1.35 1.44 -0.86
CA ILE A 96 -0.07 1.90 -1.44
C ILE A 96 0.31 1.17 -2.72
N HIS A 97 0.88 1.89 -3.68
CA HIS A 97 1.36 1.30 -4.92
C HIS A 97 2.53 0.34 -4.64
N PRO A 98 2.55 -0.90 -5.14
CA PRO A 98 3.61 -1.87 -4.83
C PRO A 98 5.02 -1.39 -5.23
N TYR A 99 5.19 -0.64 -6.32
CA TYR A 99 6.45 0.02 -6.65
C TYR A 99 7.02 0.94 -5.57
N LEU A 100 6.21 1.50 -4.67
CA LEU A 100 6.75 2.31 -3.57
C LEU A 100 7.67 1.50 -2.66
N LEU A 101 7.42 0.21 -2.53
CA LEU A 101 8.23 -0.70 -1.71
C LEU A 101 9.63 -0.84 -2.29
N THR A 102 9.77 -1.10 -3.60
CA THR A 102 11.08 -1.19 -4.25
C THR A 102 11.73 0.17 -4.45
N ASN A 103 10.96 1.22 -4.74
CA ASN A 103 11.49 2.57 -4.89
C ASN A 103 12.10 3.08 -3.57
N LEU A 104 11.48 2.73 -2.43
CA LEU A 104 12.02 3.04 -1.11
C LEU A 104 13.33 2.28 -0.86
N LEU A 105 13.40 1.00 -1.22
CA LEU A 105 14.63 0.22 -1.12
C LEU A 105 15.74 0.82 -2.00
N ARG A 106 15.43 1.16 -3.25
CA ARG A 106 16.37 1.81 -4.18
C ARG A 106 16.85 3.14 -3.64
N SER A 107 15.98 3.95 -3.04
CA SER A 107 16.39 5.24 -2.50
C SER A 107 17.38 5.11 -1.34
N PHE A 108 17.31 4.03 -0.55
CA PHE A 108 18.33 3.74 0.48
C PHE A 108 19.68 3.40 -0.14
N ILE A 109 19.69 2.55 -1.17
CA ILE A 109 20.89 2.19 -1.93
C ILE A 109 21.47 3.42 -2.61
N ASP A 110 20.68 4.15 -3.38
CA ASP A 110 21.13 5.29 -4.17
C ASP A 110 21.69 6.40 -3.27
N ARG A 111 21.03 6.69 -2.13
CA ARG A 111 21.49 7.71 -1.18
C ARG A 111 22.90 7.40 -0.66
N GLU A 112 23.15 6.16 -0.25
CA GLU A 112 24.43 5.77 0.35
C GLU A 112 25.58 5.67 -0.66
N ASN A 113 25.26 5.49 -1.95
CA ASN A 113 26.23 5.41 -3.03
C ASN A 113 26.39 6.71 -3.83
N GLN A 114 25.57 7.75 -3.56
CA GLN A 114 25.75 9.10 -4.13
C GLN A 114 26.72 9.97 -3.32
N ASP A 115 26.85 9.71 -2.01
CA ASP A 115 27.71 10.49 -1.11
C ASP A 115 29.21 10.07 -1.18
N SER A 116 29.55 9.01 -1.93
CA SER A 116 30.91 8.43 -1.98
C SER A 116 31.89 9.12 -2.96
N ASP A 117 31.42 9.99 -3.86
CA ASP A 117 32.28 10.67 -4.84
C ASP A 117 33.01 11.91 -4.26
N TYR A 118 32.71 12.30 -3.01
CA TYR A 118 33.28 13.48 -2.34
C TYR A 118 33.73 13.23 -0.89
N GLU A 119 34.06 12.01 -0.48
CA GLU A 119 34.57 11.79 0.88
C GLU A 119 36.07 12.10 0.99
N ASP A 120 36.36 13.38 1.21
CA ASP A 120 37.47 13.82 2.06
C ASP A 120 37.21 13.29 3.49
N GLU A 121 38.22 12.66 4.08
CA GLU A 121 38.19 11.87 5.33
C GLU A 121 37.70 12.69 6.56
N ASP A 122 37.50 13.99 6.40
CA ASP A 122 37.13 14.96 7.44
C ASP A 122 35.61 15.15 7.60
N THR A 123 34.78 14.70 6.63
CA THR A 123 33.32 14.91 6.68
C THR A 123 32.61 14.02 7.71
N LEU A 124 33.16 12.84 7.99
CA LEU A 124 32.67 11.93 9.05
C LEU A 124 32.80 12.51 10.47
N ARG A 125 33.59 13.58 10.65
CA ARG A 125 33.78 14.27 11.95
C ARG A 125 32.80 15.41 12.19
N LEU A 126 32.05 15.84 11.17
CA LEU A 126 31.21 17.04 11.23
C LEU A 126 29.71 16.75 11.41
N ILE A 127 29.29 15.48 11.43
CA ILE A 127 27.91 15.07 11.72
C ILE A 127 27.87 14.34 13.08
N PRO A 128 27.52 15.04 14.19
CA PRO A 128 27.49 14.45 15.53
C PRO A 128 26.59 13.20 15.67
N ASP A 129 25.56 13.07 14.83
CA ASP A 129 24.61 11.94 14.86
C ASP A 129 25.18 10.62 14.30
N LEU A 130 26.17 10.69 13.38
CA LEU A 130 26.82 9.50 12.79
C LEU A 130 27.87 8.89 13.72
N VAL A 131 28.41 9.66 14.67
CA VAL A 131 29.45 9.21 15.61
C VAL A 131 28.91 8.16 16.60
N ASN A 132 27.58 8.08 16.78
CA ASN A 132 26.92 7.14 17.70
C ASN A 132 26.22 5.96 16.99
N GLN A 133 26.16 5.94 15.66
CA GLN A 133 25.48 4.88 14.93
C GLN A 133 26.47 3.75 14.58
N PRO A 134 26.13 2.47 14.82
CA PRO A 134 27.03 1.37 14.50
C PRO A 134 27.44 1.39 13.03
N LEU A 135 28.74 1.25 12.73
CA LEU A 135 29.27 1.31 11.34
C LEU A 135 28.50 0.41 10.36
N LYS A 136 28.04 -0.76 10.83
CA LYS A 136 27.22 -1.71 10.06
C LYS A 136 25.86 -1.18 9.59
N ILE A 137 25.35 -0.13 10.23
CA ILE A 137 24.09 0.52 9.86
C ILE A 137 24.34 1.70 8.93
N ALA A 138 25.45 2.42 9.14
CA ALA A 138 25.84 3.54 8.30
C ALA A 138 26.30 3.10 6.90
N THR A 139 26.80 1.86 6.76
CA THR A 139 27.31 1.31 5.49
C THR A 139 26.50 0.09 4.98
N ALA A 140 25.23 -0.03 5.35
CA ALA A 140 24.43 -1.23 5.08
C ALA A 140 24.00 -1.38 3.61
N TRP A 141 23.95 -0.26 2.87
CA TRP A 141 23.52 -0.22 1.47
C TRP A 141 24.64 0.18 0.51
N LYS A 142 25.82 0.53 1.02
CA LYS A 142 27.04 0.81 0.25
C LYS A 142 27.49 -0.45 -0.49
N ASP A 143 27.80 -0.28 -1.77
CA ASP A 143 28.26 -1.35 -2.66
C ASP A 143 27.39 -2.63 -2.56
N PRO A 144 26.09 -2.54 -2.90
CA PRO A 144 25.16 -3.67 -2.76
C PRO A 144 25.64 -4.87 -3.58
N SER A 145 25.44 -6.08 -3.06
CA SER A 145 25.86 -7.29 -3.79
C SER A 145 25.09 -7.45 -5.11
N ASP A 146 25.76 -8.02 -6.12
CA ASP A 146 25.14 -8.35 -7.41
C ASP A 146 23.88 -9.23 -7.22
N GLU A 147 23.90 -10.11 -6.22
CA GLU A 147 22.75 -10.94 -5.87
C GLU A 147 21.56 -10.10 -5.39
N LEU A 148 21.78 -9.14 -4.48
CA LEU A 148 20.73 -8.25 -4.01
C LEU A 148 20.14 -7.44 -5.16
N VAL A 149 20.99 -6.85 -6.01
CA VAL A 149 20.56 -6.06 -7.17
C VAL A 149 19.73 -6.93 -8.12
N MET A 150 20.20 -8.14 -8.46
CA MET A 150 19.47 -9.09 -9.30
C MET A 150 18.11 -9.47 -8.71
N ARG A 151 18.03 -9.69 -7.39
CA ARG A 151 16.76 -9.98 -6.70
C ARG A 151 15.78 -8.81 -6.80
N ILE A 152 16.25 -7.59 -6.59
CA ILE A 152 15.42 -6.38 -6.71
C ILE A 152 14.88 -6.26 -8.15
N ASP A 153 15.73 -6.44 -9.16
CA ASP A 153 15.34 -6.41 -10.57
C ASP A 153 14.26 -7.47 -10.88
N GLN A 154 14.36 -8.66 -10.28
CA GLN A 154 13.38 -9.74 -10.44
C GLN A 154 12.02 -9.38 -9.82
N ILE A 155 12.03 -8.77 -8.62
CA ILE A 155 10.82 -8.29 -7.94
C ILE A 155 10.14 -7.20 -8.79
N GLU A 156 10.92 -6.22 -9.27
CA GLU A 156 10.43 -5.15 -10.13
C GLU A 156 9.89 -5.65 -11.47
N CYS A 157 10.54 -6.65 -12.07
CA CYS A 157 10.08 -7.31 -13.29
C CYS A 157 8.73 -7.99 -13.06
N THR A 158 8.57 -8.69 -11.94
CA THR A 158 7.29 -9.32 -11.56
C THR A 158 6.20 -8.27 -11.41
N MET A 159 6.46 -7.15 -10.73
CA MET A 159 5.50 -6.05 -10.63
C MET A 159 5.16 -5.44 -12.00
N ARG A 160 6.13 -5.33 -12.92
CA ARG A 160 5.94 -4.80 -14.28
C ARG A 160 4.99 -5.66 -15.11
N LEU A 161 4.91 -6.95 -14.81
CA LEU A 161 3.95 -7.87 -15.42
C LEU A 161 2.59 -7.82 -14.72
N MET A 162 2.57 -7.79 -13.38
CA MET A 162 1.35 -7.94 -12.60
C MET A 162 0.50 -6.67 -12.51
N VAL A 163 1.11 -5.50 -12.34
CA VAL A 163 0.38 -4.22 -12.19
C VAL A 163 -0.48 -3.90 -13.42
N PRO A 164 0.03 -4.00 -14.67
CA PRO A 164 -0.79 -3.78 -15.86
C PRO A 164 -1.94 -4.79 -16.00
N VAL A 165 -1.71 -6.06 -15.62
CA VAL A 165 -2.73 -7.11 -15.66
C VAL A 165 -3.89 -6.79 -14.72
N LEU A 166 -3.60 -6.37 -13.48
CA LEU A 166 -4.63 -5.94 -12.52
C LEU A 166 -5.41 -4.74 -13.07
N MET A 167 -4.73 -3.76 -13.65
CA MET A 167 -5.38 -2.58 -14.24
C MET A 167 -6.23 -2.92 -15.47
N ASP A 168 -5.79 -3.84 -16.32
CA ASP A 168 -6.60 -4.31 -17.44
C ASP A 168 -7.87 -5.04 -16.95
N ARG A 169 -7.76 -5.86 -15.90
CA ARG A 169 -8.93 -6.50 -15.26
C ARG A 169 -9.92 -5.47 -14.73
N VAL A 170 -9.47 -4.43 -14.04
CA VAL A 170 -10.36 -3.34 -13.57
C VAL A 170 -11.08 -2.70 -14.75
N ARG A 171 -10.35 -2.32 -15.80
CA ARG A 171 -10.96 -1.70 -16.98
C ARG A 171 -11.94 -2.62 -17.67
N LYS A 172 -11.66 -3.93 -17.76
CA LYS A 172 -12.58 -4.94 -18.29
C LYS A 172 -13.84 -5.07 -17.44
N ALA A 173 -13.70 -5.14 -16.12
CA ALA A 173 -14.82 -5.20 -15.18
C ALA A 173 -15.75 -3.99 -15.33
N GLN A 174 -15.17 -2.78 -15.31
CA GLN A 174 -15.90 -1.52 -15.47
C GLN A 174 -16.60 -1.41 -16.83
N ARG A 175 -15.92 -1.76 -17.94
CA ARG A 175 -16.55 -1.80 -19.27
C ARG A 175 -17.70 -2.79 -19.33
N GLY A 176 -17.50 -3.99 -18.76
CA GLY A 176 -18.54 -5.03 -18.69
C GLY A 176 -19.76 -4.58 -17.89
N PHE A 177 -19.54 -3.88 -16.77
CA PHE A 177 -20.63 -3.28 -15.99
C PHE A 177 -21.42 -2.25 -16.79
N VAL A 178 -20.72 -1.27 -17.41
CA VAL A 178 -21.37 -0.24 -18.21
C VAL A 178 -22.17 -0.84 -19.37
N SER A 179 -21.63 -1.85 -20.06
CA SER A 179 -22.35 -2.57 -21.13
C SER A 179 -23.65 -3.17 -20.61
N ARG A 180 -23.59 -3.99 -19.56
CA ARG A 180 -24.77 -4.65 -18.97
C ARG A 180 -25.82 -3.67 -18.46
N VAL A 181 -25.38 -2.60 -17.79
CA VAL A 181 -26.29 -1.54 -17.32
C VAL A 181 -26.99 -0.87 -18.49
N SER A 182 -26.24 -0.52 -19.55
CA SER A 182 -26.81 0.16 -20.71
C SER A 182 -27.80 -0.72 -21.49
N GLU A 183 -27.49 -2.00 -21.68
CA GLU A 183 -28.36 -2.99 -22.33
C GLU A 183 -29.66 -3.18 -21.54
N ASN A 184 -29.56 -3.38 -20.22
CA ASN A 184 -30.72 -3.52 -19.33
C ASN A 184 -31.57 -2.25 -19.32
N TRP A 185 -30.94 -1.08 -19.33
CA TRP A 185 -31.63 0.20 -19.40
C TRP A 185 -32.41 0.31 -20.71
N ILE A 186 -31.78 0.08 -21.87
CA ILE A 186 -32.44 0.17 -23.19
C ILE A 186 -33.59 -0.84 -23.30
N ALA A 187 -33.37 -2.10 -22.89
CA ALA A 187 -34.39 -3.14 -22.94
C ALA A 187 -35.64 -2.81 -22.12
N SER A 188 -35.48 -2.10 -20.99
CA SER A 188 -36.59 -1.71 -20.12
C SER A 188 -37.60 -0.77 -20.77
N TYR A 189 -37.19 0.02 -21.77
CA TYR A 189 -38.04 0.97 -22.51
C TYR A 189 -38.63 0.40 -23.81
N GLN A 190 -38.03 -0.65 -24.38
CA GLN A 190 -38.50 -1.26 -25.63
C GLN A 190 -39.71 -2.17 -25.44
N VAL A 191 -39.81 -2.84 -24.29
CA VAL A 191 -41.04 -3.52 -23.89
C VAL A 191 -42.00 -2.41 -23.45
N GLY A 192 -43.15 -2.23 -24.11
CA GLY A 192 -44.13 -1.15 -23.89
C GLY A 192 -44.77 -1.07 -22.48
N LYS A 193 -43.95 -1.20 -21.44
CA LYS A 193 -44.26 -1.16 -20.02
C LYS A 193 -44.51 0.29 -19.63
N LYS A 194 -45.51 0.48 -18.76
CA LYS A 194 -45.74 1.77 -18.09
C LYS A 194 -44.43 2.23 -17.46
N ARG A 195 -44.14 3.54 -17.52
CA ARG A 195 -42.88 4.14 -17.03
C ARG A 195 -42.41 3.63 -15.65
N LYS A 196 -43.35 3.40 -14.72
CA LYS A 196 -43.05 2.82 -13.39
C LYS A 196 -42.49 1.40 -13.43
N THR A 197 -42.99 0.53 -14.31
CA THR A 197 -42.53 -0.87 -14.45
C THR A 197 -41.26 -1.01 -15.29
N ALA A 198 -40.96 -0.04 -16.16
CA ALA A 198 -39.66 0.05 -16.84
C ALA A 198 -38.54 0.41 -15.85
N VAL A 199 -38.78 1.40 -14.98
CA VAL A 199 -37.79 1.87 -13.98
C VAL A 199 -37.43 0.77 -12.97
N THR A 200 -38.39 0.00 -12.48
CA THR A 200 -38.10 -1.12 -11.56
C THR A 200 -37.36 -2.28 -12.23
N ALA A 201 -37.63 -2.56 -13.51
CA ALA A 201 -36.88 -3.57 -14.26
C ALA A 201 -35.43 -3.11 -14.53
N ALA A 202 -35.24 -1.84 -14.89
CA ALA A 202 -33.91 -1.26 -15.06
C ALA A 202 -33.11 -1.28 -13.74
N SER A 203 -33.73 -0.94 -12.60
CA SER A 203 -33.04 -0.96 -11.31
C SER A 203 -32.59 -2.38 -10.90
N ALA A 204 -33.43 -3.39 -11.14
CA ALA A 204 -33.06 -4.78 -10.88
C ALA A 204 -31.90 -5.25 -11.77
N GLY A 205 -31.91 -4.86 -13.06
CA GLY A 205 -30.80 -5.15 -13.98
C GLY A 205 -29.50 -4.43 -13.62
N VAL A 206 -29.57 -3.23 -13.04
CA VAL A 206 -28.41 -2.51 -12.50
C VAL A 206 -27.85 -3.24 -11.27
N GLU A 207 -28.72 -3.72 -10.38
CA GLU A 207 -28.30 -4.41 -9.16
C GLU A 207 -27.60 -5.74 -9.46
N ASP A 208 -28.12 -6.52 -10.42
CA ASP A 208 -27.49 -7.75 -10.89
C ASP A 208 -26.14 -7.49 -11.59
N ALA A 209 -26.08 -6.51 -12.50
CA ALA A 209 -24.84 -6.11 -13.15
C ALA A 209 -23.78 -5.65 -12.14
N ALA A 210 -24.21 -4.91 -11.10
CA ALA A 210 -23.36 -4.45 -10.02
C ALA A 210 -22.85 -5.62 -9.17
N LYS A 211 -23.68 -6.62 -8.87
CA LYS A 211 -23.23 -7.79 -8.11
C LYS A 211 -22.04 -8.48 -8.77
N GLY A 212 -22.14 -8.79 -10.07
CA GLY A 212 -21.05 -9.43 -10.81
C GLY A 212 -19.79 -8.55 -10.93
N GLU A 213 -19.95 -7.22 -11.06
CA GLU A 213 -18.79 -6.31 -11.02
C GLU A 213 -18.12 -6.30 -9.66
N MET A 214 -18.89 -6.21 -8.57
CA MET A 214 -18.35 -6.16 -7.21
C MET A 214 -17.61 -7.46 -6.85
N GLU A 215 -18.08 -8.62 -7.31
CA GLU A 215 -17.38 -9.90 -7.14
C GLU A 215 -16.00 -9.92 -7.83
N GLU A 216 -15.91 -9.40 -9.06
CA GLU A 216 -14.62 -9.28 -9.77
C GLU A 216 -13.69 -8.26 -9.08
N LEU A 217 -14.24 -7.12 -8.62
CA LEU A 217 -13.47 -6.11 -7.89
C LEU A 217 -12.91 -6.65 -6.57
N VAL A 218 -13.63 -7.52 -5.86
CA VAL A 218 -13.11 -8.23 -4.68
C VAL A 218 -11.90 -9.09 -5.06
N SER A 219 -12.00 -9.88 -6.14
CA SER A 219 -10.87 -10.70 -6.59
C SER A 219 -9.65 -9.86 -6.96
N ILE A 220 -9.84 -8.78 -7.71
CA ILE A 220 -8.75 -7.87 -8.11
C ILE A 220 -8.08 -7.25 -6.88
N PHE A 221 -8.87 -6.80 -5.90
CA PHE A 221 -8.36 -6.21 -4.67
C PHE A 221 -7.52 -7.19 -3.85
N VAL A 222 -8.00 -8.42 -3.67
CA VAL A 222 -7.25 -9.49 -3.00
C VAL A 222 -5.96 -9.81 -3.74
N ASP A 223 -5.97 -9.85 -5.07
CA ASP A 223 -4.75 -10.09 -5.85
C ASP A 223 -3.76 -8.91 -5.76
N ALA A 224 -4.24 -7.67 -5.66
CA ALA A 224 -3.39 -6.51 -5.40
C ALA A 224 -2.72 -6.59 -4.02
N ASN A 225 -3.47 -7.00 -2.98
CA ASN A 225 -2.94 -7.21 -1.64
C ASN A 225 -1.95 -8.38 -1.57
N ARG A 226 -2.20 -9.47 -2.31
CA ARG A 226 -1.23 -10.57 -2.48
C ARG A 226 0.06 -10.08 -3.10
N LEU A 227 0.00 -9.24 -4.13
CA LEU A 227 1.18 -8.64 -4.75
C LEU A 227 1.98 -7.80 -3.74
N ARG A 228 1.33 -6.93 -2.97
CA ARG A 228 2.02 -6.14 -1.92
C ARG A 228 2.70 -7.02 -0.88
N LYS A 229 1.97 -8.01 -0.36
CA LYS A 229 2.53 -8.97 0.61
C LYS A 229 3.75 -9.68 0.04
N SER A 230 3.66 -10.20 -1.19
CA SER A 230 4.77 -10.87 -1.87
C SER A 230 5.97 -9.94 -1.96
N VAL A 231 5.81 -8.72 -2.47
CA VAL A 231 6.90 -7.76 -2.62
C VAL A 231 7.58 -7.44 -1.28
N ILE A 232 6.82 -7.23 -0.20
CA ILE A 232 7.41 -7.00 1.13
C ILE A 232 8.22 -8.22 1.58
N MET A 233 7.64 -9.43 1.46
CA MET A 233 8.30 -10.67 1.86
C MET A 233 9.54 -10.98 0.99
N ASP A 234 9.46 -10.73 -0.31
CA ASP A 234 10.54 -10.97 -1.28
C ASP A 234 11.71 -10.00 -1.02
N ILE A 235 11.43 -8.72 -0.70
CA ILE A 235 12.47 -7.77 -0.30
C ILE A 235 13.15 -8.24 0.99
N VAL A 236 12.37 -8.54 2.04
CA VAL A 236 12.94 -8.98 3.32
C VAL A 236 13.76 -10.27 3.16
N GLY A 237 13.27 -11.22 2.35
CA GLY A 237 13.97 -12.48 2.06
C GLY A 237 15.20 -12.33 1.16
N ALA A 238 15.31 -11.25 0.39
CA ALA A 238 16.49 -10.95 -0.43
C ALA A 238 17.58 -10.19 0.34
N THR A 239 17.22 -9.56 1.46
CA THR A 239 18.12 -8.77 2.29
C THR A 239 18.75 -9.58 3.43
N SER A 240 19.93 -9.16 3.91
CA SER A 240 20.46 -9.65 5.20
C SER A 240 19.56 -9.20 6.36
N GLU A 241 19.65 -9.83 7.54
CA GLU A 241 18.82 -9.47 8.71
C GLU A 241 18.92 -7.98 9.08
N HIS A 242 20.10 -7.37 8.93
CA HIS A 242 20.31 -5.97 9.24
C HIS A 242 19.68 -5.06 8.17
N GLN A 243 19.85 -5.39 6.89
CA GLN A 243 19.21 -4.68 5.78
C GLN A 243 17.68 -4.81 5.83
N ALA A 244 17.16 -5.99 6.19
CA ALA A 244 15.74 -6.22 6.40
C ALA A 244 15.19 -5.31 7.50
N ALA A 245 15.89 -5.22 8.64
CA ALA A 245 15.50 -4.35 9.74
C ALA A 245 15.52 -2.86 9.33
N LEU A 246 16.55 -2.41 8.61
CA LEU A 246 16.64 -1.03 8.11
C LEU A 246 15.56 -0.71 7.08
N TYR A 247 15.30 -1.64 6.16
CA TYR A 247 14.23 -1.50 5.18
C TYR A 247 12.86 -1.41 5.84
N LEU A 248 12.55 -2.32 6.79
CA LEU A 248 11.30 -2.30 7.53
C LEU A 248 11.16 -1.06 8.39
N GLU A 249 12.25 -0.58 9.01
CA GLU A 249 12.23 0.68 9.76
C GLU A 249 11.86 1.83 8.83
N GLY A 250 12.56 1.97 7.70
CA GLY A 250 12.29 3.00 6.71
C GLY A 250 10.87 2.94 6.14
N LEU A 251 10.35 1.74 5.87
CA LEU A 251 8.97 1.54 5.43
C LEU A 251 7.97 1.97 6.51
N CYS A 252 8.19 1.58 7.76
CA CYS A 252 7.35 2.03 8.86
C CYS A 252 7.43 3.56 9.05
N GLN A 253 8.61 4.17 8.92
CA GLN A 253 8.77 5.63 9.01
C GLN A 253 8.00 6.33 7.90
N PHE A 254 8.10 5.84 6.65
CA PHE A 254 7.36 6.36 5.51
C PHE A 254 5.84 6.31 5.75
N LEU A 255 5.33 5.16 6.21
CA LEU A 255 3.91 4.97 6.50
C LEU A 255 3.41 5.81 7.68
N ALA A 256 4.23 5.96 8.73
CA ALA A 256 3.94 6.85 9.85
C ALA A 256 3.93 8.33 9.42
N GLY A 257 4.77 8.70 8.45
CA GLY A 257 4.83 10.04 7.87
C GLY A 257 3.51 10.52 7.27
N PHE A 258 2.63 9.63 6.82
CA PHE A 258 1.28 10.01 6.38
C PHE A 258 0.42 10.64 7.48
N LYS A 259 0.79 10.48 8.76
CA LYS A 259 0.08 11.07 9.91
C LYS A 259 0.76 12.32 10.45
N ASP A 260 1.89 12.73 9.87
CA ASP A 260 2.61 13.93 10.28
C ASP A 260 1.75 15.18 10.05
N GLN A 261 1.49 15.92 11.12
CA GLN A 261 0.58 17.07 11.07
C GLN A 261 1.16 18.25 10.29
N VAL A 262 2.49 18.41 10.28
CA VAL A 262 3.16 19.48 9.56
C VAL A 262 3.08 19.21 8.06
N LEU A 263 3.43 17.99 7.63
CA LEU A 263 3.32 17.59 6.23
C LEU A 263 1.89 17.67 5.71
N LEU A 264 0.91 17.29 6.54
CA LEU A 264 -0.51 17.40 6.16
C LEU A 264 -0.94 18.85 5.96
N GLN A 265 -0.53 19.76 6.86
CA GLN A 265 -0.84 21.19 6.73
C GLN A 265 -0.20 21.79 5.48
N ASP A 266 1.08 21.51 5.23
CA ASP A 266 1.79 22.01 4.05
C ASP A 266 1.13 21.50 2.75
N PHE A 267 0.75 20.23 2.71
CA PHE A 267 0.09 19.63 1.55
C PHE A 267 -1.30 20.24 1.29
N GLU A 268 -2.07 20.52 2.34
CA GLU A 268 -3.39 21.17 2.23
C GLU A 268 -3.30 22.62 1.78
N VAL A 269 -2.27 23.36 2.21
CA VAL A 269 -2.02 24.75 1.78
C VAL A 269 -1.70 24.81 0.28
N VAL A 270 -0.96 23.84 -0.26
CA VAL A 270 -0.63 23.75 -1.69
C VAL A 270 -1.82 23.31 -2.55
N ALA A 271 -2.78 22.57 -1.98
CA ALA A 271 -3.94 22.02 -2.70
C ALA A 271 -5.07 23.04 -2.94
N LEU A 272 -4.98 24.27 -2.41
CA LEU A 272 -5.93 25.35 -2.68
C LEU A 272 -5.51 26.12 -3.96
N PRO A 273 -6.28 26.05 -5.06
CA PRO A 273 -6.11 26.98 -6.16
C PRO A 273 -6.67 28.35 -5.77
N ASN A 274 -5.96 29.42 -6.12
CA ASN A 274 -6.57 30.74 -6.30
C ASN A 274 -7.54 30.73 -7.48
#